data_AF-A0A239QWJ2-F1
#
_entry.id   AF-A0A239QWJ2-F1
#
_cell.length_a   1.000
_cell.length_b   1.000
_cell.length_c   1.000
_cell.angle_alpha   90.00
_cell.angle_beta   90.00
_cell.angle_gamma   90.00
#
_symmetry.space_group_name_H-M   'P 1'
#
loop_
_entity.id
_entity.type
_entity.pdbx_description
1 polymer ?
#
loop_
_entity_poly.entity_id
_entity_poly.type
_entity_poly.pdbx_seq_one_letter_code
_entity_poly.pdbx_strand_id
1 'polypeptide(L)'
;MTSQEHWIGRVLSAGLTALLALTLTGFTAVVPATASVETPGAESDTVAAEVETELLSEPAEPPVEPPTEEPTEEPTEPVLDPIVTGTRPTVSGTAQVGKKLTAKPGTWTTGAVLTYQWYADGKAISGATATSYTLKAAQKGKPITVKVTGKKTGYTTASQTSSKTEKVAAGVLTTVKPTVSGTKKVGAKLTAKPGTWTKGAALSYQWYADGKAISGATKSSYTLMAAQKGKPITVKVTGKLAGYATASQTSAKTAKVAAGTLTTVKPAIAGTKKVGEKLTAKPGKWTTGTTFTYQWYRGDKKIKGATSSKYSLVIADLGKRISVKVTGKKSGYTTASKTSAKTAKVGRRALDTTSASSIHVLVNKKNKLSPVRYAPKTVTLSSRGVGGYGQSMRPVAADAMATMVKAAKKDGITLQVRSGYRSYATQDSLFNRYVRQSGRAAAETYSARPGYSEHQTGLAADVYSPGYGCELGRCFGDSKAGKWVAKNSWKYGYIVRYPSGKTSITGYIYEPWHVRYVGKDVAKDMHDGGYSTYEEYLGKKAAPNY
;
A
#
# COMPACT_ATOMS: atom_id res chain seq x y z
N MET A 1 8.55 -33.12 -57.39
CA MET A 1 7.16 -33.23 -56.90
C MET A 1 7.18 -32.73 -55.46
N THR A 2 7.02 -31.42 -55.21
CA THR A 2 5.73 -30.70 -55.02
C THR A 2 4.94 -31.21 -53.81
N SER A 3 4.42 -30.38 -52.89
CA SER A 3 4.16 -28.92 -52.96
C SER A 3 4.28 -28.21 -51.60
N GLN A 4 4.43 -26.87 -51.63
CA GLN A 4 3.98 -25.99 -50.55
C GLN A 4 2.44 -25.95 -50.51
N GLU A 5 1.85 -25.40 -49.45
CA GLU A 5 1.02 -24.18 -49.61
C GLU A 5 0.71 -23.45 -48.30
N HIS A 6 0.56 -22.12 -48.40
CA HIS A 6 -0.06 -21.26 -47.41
C HIS A 6 -1.58 -21.21 -47.62
N TRP A 7 -2.36 -20.91 -46.59
CA TRP A 7 -3.67 -20.27 -46.77
C TRP A 7 -3.86 -19.08 -45.83
N ILE A 8 -4.25 -17.95 -46.42
CA ILE A 8 -4.68 -16.72 -45.75
C ILE A 8 -6.21 -16.64 -45.90
N GLY A 9 -6.93 -16.36 -44.81
CA GLY A 9 -8.39 -16.19 -44.81
C GLY A 9 -8.80 -15.00 -43.93
N ARG A 10 -9.64 -14.11 -44.44
CA ARG A 10 -9.91 -12.77 -43.89
C ARG A 10 -11.26 -12.65 -43.16
N VAL A 11 -11.27 -11.77 -42.15
CA VAL A 11 -12.33 -10.78 -41.80
C VAL A 11 -13.76 -11.28 -41.53
N LEU A 12 -14.27 -10.93 -40.33
CA LEU A 12 -15.55 -10.22 -40.19
C LEU A 12 -15.55 -9.34 -38.92
N SER A 13 -16.47 -8.36 -38.89
CA SER A 13 -16.37 -7.11 -38.12
C SER A 13 -17.38 -7.01 -36.96
N ALA A 14 -17.35 -5.86 -36.27
CA ALA A 14 -18.14 -5.38 -35.12
C ALA A 14 -17.62 -5.80 -33.73
N GLY A 15 -17.40 -4.91 -32.76
CA GLY A 15 -17.57 -3.45 -32.71
C GLY A 15 -18.56 -3.03 -31.62
N LEU A 16 -18.06 -2.42 -30.53
CA LEU A 16 -18.84 -1.45 -29.75
C LEU A 16 -17.95 -0.50 -28.94
N THR A 17 -18.28 0.78 -28.99
CA THR A 17 -17.55 1.90 -28.41
C THR A 17 -17.83 2.04 -26.91
N ALA A 18 -16.81 2.36 -26.10
CA ALA A 18 -16.99 2.69 -24.69
C ALA A 18 -17.28 4.20 -24.53
N LEU A 19 -18.47 4.54 -24.03
CA LEU A 19 -18.85 5.92 -23.72
C LEU A 19 -18.31 6.31 -22.33
N LEU A 20 -17.52 7.39 -22.24
CA LEU A 20 -17.07 7.97 -20.98
C LEU A 20 -17.79 9.30 -20.73
N ALA A 21 -18.82 9.29 -19.88
CA ALA A 21 -19.53 10.50 -19.47
C ALA A 21 -18.88 11.09 -18.21
N LEU A 22 -18.33 12.29 -18.34
CA LEU A 22 -17.80 13.10 -17.23
C LEU A 22 -18.82 14.21 -16.94
N THR A 23 -19.48 14.18 -15.78
CA THR A 23 -20.38 15.27 -15.35
C THR A 23 -19.65 16.25 -14.44
N LEU A 24 -19.75 17.54 -14.78
CA LEU A 24 -19.20 18.63 -14.00
C LEU A 24 -20.33 19.59 -13.59
N THR A 25 -20.58 19.70 -12.30
CA THR A 25 -21.28 20.80 -11.64
C THR A 25 -20.52 21.07 -10.33
N GLY A 26 -20.29 22.30 -9.89
CA GLY A 26 -20.89 23.57 -10.28
C GLY A 26 -21.31 24.27 -8.99
N PHE A 27 -20.43 25.12 -8.44
CA PHE A 27 -20.73 25.92 -7.25
C PHE A 27 -20.36 27.37 -7.51
N THR A 28 -21.34 28.24 -7.33
CA THR A 28 -21.27 29.69 -7.51
C THR A 28 -20.91 30.40 -6.21
N ALA A 29 -20.34 31.60 -6.33
CA ALA A 29 -20.19 32.57 -5.25
C ALA A 29 -20.56 33.96 -5.77
N VAL A 30 -21.05 34.82 -4.87
CA VAL A 30 -21.83 36.04 -5.18
C VAL A 30 -21.15 37.26 -4.51
N VAL A 31 -20.75 38.25 -5.34
CA VAL A 31 -20.88 39.76 -5.26
C VAL A 31 -20.80 40.44 -3.86
N PRO A 32 -20.23 41.68 -3.63
CA PRO A 32 -20.22 42.85 -4.53
C PRO A 32 -18.97 43.80 -4.52
N ALA A 33 -19.15 45.01 -5.08
CA ALA A 33 -18.21 46.10 -5.44
C ALA A 33 -17.62 46.90 -4.23
N THR A 34 -16.73 47.92 -4.32
CA THR A 34 -16.72 49.15 -5.16
C THR A 34 -15.36 49.88 -5.29
N ALA A 35 -15.15 50.56 -6.45
CA ALA A 35 -14.49 51.87 -6.72
C ALA A 35 -13.04 52.25 -6.27
N SER A 36 -12.23 52.68 -7.28
CA SER A 36 -11.40 53.92 -7.38
C SER A 36 -10.34 54.31 -6.30
N VAL A 37 -9.17 54.91 -6.58
CA VAL A 37 -8.52 55.43 -7.83
C VAL A 37 -6.98 55.59 -7.63
N GLU A 38 -6.25 55.92 -8.71
CA GLU A 38 -4.87 56.49 -8.80
C GLU A 38 -3.63 55.58 -8.94
N THR A 39 -2.57 56.16 -9.55
CA THR A 39 -1.60 55.58 -10.52
C THR A 39 -0.20 56.25 -10.39
N PRO A 40 0.82 56.13 -11.30
CA PRO A 40 1.17 55.13 -12.37
C PRO A 40 2.66 54.66 -12.33
N GLY A 41 3.09 53.84 -13.32
CA GLY A 41 4.50 53.65 -13.73
C GLY A 41 4.88 52.17 -14.00
N ALA A 42 4.58 51.53 -15.13
CA ALA A 42 4.92 51.79 -16.55
C ALA A 42 6.27 51.18 -17.01
N GLU A 43 6.21 49.97 -17.58
CA GLU A 43 7.18 49.38 -18.51
C GLU A 43 6.49 49.20 -19.88
N SER A 44 7.21 49.32 -21.00
CA SER A 44 6.79 48.68 -22.27
C SER A 44 7.95 48.50 -23.25
N ASP A 45 7.91 47.36 -23.94
CA ASP A 45 8.84 46.84 -24.94
C ASP A 45 9.22 47.74 -26.13
N THR A 46 10.36 47.41 -26.73
CA THR A 46 10.80 47.85 -28.05
C THR A 46 10.39 46.86 -29.15
N VAL A 47 9.93 47.35 -30.30
CA VAL A 47 9.71 46.56 -31.54
C VAL A 47 10.55 47.16 -32.68
N ALA A 48 11.00 46.34 -33.62
CA ALA A 48 11.97 46.69 -34.66
C ALA A 48 11.37 46.98 -36.05
N ALA A 49 12.11 47.77 -36.83
CA ALA A 49 12.20 47.78 -38.30
C ALA A 49 13.64 48.30 -38.65
N GLU A 50 14.40 47.85 -39.66
CA GLU A 50 14.14 47.82 -41.13
C GLU A 50 13.85 49.24 -41.69
N VAL A 51 14.50 49.75 -42.75
CA VAL A 51 15.41 49.20 -43.80
C VAL A 51 16.43 50.29 -44.23
N GLU A 52 17.41 49.89 -45.05
CA GLU A 52 17.89 50.61 -46.26
C GLU A 52 19.16 51.48 -46.22
N THR A 53 19.75 51.58 -47.42
CA THR A 53 21.12 52.03 -47.74
C THR A 53 21.07 53.20 -48.72
N GLU A 54 21.97 54.18 -48.61
CA GLU A 54 22.66 54.71 -49.79
C GLU A 54 23.96 55.48 -49.48
N LEU A 55 24.67 55.85 -50.55
CA LEU A 55 26.04 56.34 -50.61
C LEU A 55 26.11 57.89 -50.53
N LEU A 56 27.27 58.47 -50.15
CA LEU A 56 28.07 59.38 -51.00
C LEU A 56 29.19 60.16 -50.26
N SER A 57 30.28 60.37 -51.01
CA SER A 57 31.26 61.49 -50.99
C SER A 57 32.09 61.85 -49.74
N GLU A 58 33.41 61.88 -49.97
CA GLU A 58 34.45 62.56 -49.18
C GLU A 58 34.39 64.09 -49.33
N PRO A 59 34.97 64.87 -48.39
CA PRO A 59 35.43 66.23 -48.64
C PRO A 59 36.97 66.35 -48.63
N ALA A 60 37.50 67.30 -49.40
CA ALA A 60 38.91 67.41 -49.78
C ALA A 60 39.82 68.18 -48.80
N GLU A 61 41.13 68.04 -49.00
CA GLU A 61 42.19 68.84 -48.36
C GLU A 61 42.19 70.32 -48.82
N PRO A 62 42.48 71.30 -47.94
CA PRO A 62 42.85 72.65 -48.32
C PRO A 62 44.38 72.78 -48.65
N PRO A 63 44.78 73.79 -49.44
CA PRO A 63 46.07 73.78 -50.16
C PRO A 63 47.27 74.33 -49.37
N VAL A 64 48.47 74.11 -49.94
CA VAL A 64 49.78 74.56 -49.45
C VAL A 64 50.21 75.87 -50.13
N GLU A 65 50.72 76.83 -49.35
CA GLU A 65 51.53 77.96 -49.83
C GLU A 65 52.85 78.07 -49.02
N PRO A 66 54.00 78.43 -49.64
CA PRO A 66 55.30 78.60 -48.99
C PRO A 66 55.78 80.08 -48.98
N PRO A 67 57.02 80.41 -48.55
CA PRO A 67 57.64 80.22 -47.24
C PRO A 67 58.16 81.55 -46.64
N THR A 68 58.71 81.59 -45.42
CA THR A 68 59.53 82.72 -44.93
C THR A 68 60.52 82.29 -43.83
N GLU A 69 61.75 82.81 -43.88
CA GLU A 69 62.84 82.68 -42.88
C GLU A 69 62.83 83.91 -41.92
N GLU A 70 63.52 84.01 -40.78
CA GLU A 70 64.53 83.23 -40.03
C GLU A 70 64.14 83.35 -38.51
N PRO A 71 64.95 83.02 -37.45
CA PRO A 71 66.36 82.63 -37.43
C PRO A 71 66.76 81.37 -36.62
N THR A 72 68.03 81.03 -36.77
CA THR A 72 68.73 79.87 -36.18
C THR A 72 69.17 80.12 -34.72
N GLU A 73 68.77 79.26 -33.78
CA GLU A 73 69.42 79.11 -32.45
C GLU A 73 70.23 77.79 -32.38
N GLU A 74 71.37 77.82 -31.69
CA GLU A 74 72.29 76.69 -31.57
C GLU A 74 71.72 75.52 -30.75
N PRO A 75 71.86 74.25 -31.19
CA PRO A 75 71.47 73.10 -30.39
C PRO A 75 72.47 72.85 -29.27
N THR A 76 72.08 73.13 -28.02
CA THR A 76 72.80 72.63 -26.84
C THR A 76 72.64 71.11 -26.73
N GLU A 77 73.75 70.38 -26.61
CA GLU A 77 73.71 68.91 -26.48
C GLU A 77 72.89 68.48 -25.24
N PRO A 78 71.95 67.53 -25.37
CA PRO A 78 71.20 67.05 -24.22
C PRO A 78 72.10 66.23 -23.29
N VAL A 79 72.30 66.72 -22.07
CA VAL A 79 72.91 65.94 -20.98
C VAL A 79 72.03 64.72 -20.70
N LEU A 80 72.46 63.55 -21.17
CA LEU A 80 71.73 62.30 -20.97
C LEU A 80 71.82 61.87 -19.50
N ASP A 81 70.69 61.98 -18.80
CA ASP A 81 70.52 61.44 -17.44
C ASP A 81 71.02 59.99 -17.37
N PRO A 82 71.90 59.62 -16.42
CA PRO A 82 72.44 58.27 -16.34
C PRO A 82 71.31 57.25 -16.17
N ILE A 83 71.35 56.14 -16.91
CA ILE A 83 70.26 55.16 -16.89
C ILE A 83 70.40 54.18 -15.72
N VAL A 84 69.29 53.83 -15.07
CA VAL A 84 69.27 52.70 -14.13
C VAL A 84 69.57 51.42 -14.92
N THR A 85 70.61 50.68 -14.56
CA THR A 85 70.92 49.38 -15.16
C THR A 85 70.41 48.24 -14.29
N GLY A 86 69.95 47.16 -14.92
CA GLY A 86 69.42 45.99 -14.23
C GLY A 86 69.48 44.74 -15.10
N THR A 87 69.74 43.58 -14.49
CA THR A 87 69.75 42.28 -15.18
C THR A 87 68.35 41.64 -15.19
N ARG A 88 68.16 40.63 -16.05
CA ARG A 88 66.84 39.98 -16.23
C ARG A 88 66.38 39.29 -14.93
N PRO A 89 65.20 39.61 -14.37
CA PRO A 89 64.69 38.95 -13.19
C PRO A 89 64.29 37.50 -13.50
N THR A 90 64.38 36.63 -12.50
CA THR A 90 63.92 35.24 -12.59
C THR A 90 62.69 35.00 -11.73
N VAL A 91 61.82 34.07 -12.16
CA VAL A 91 60.66 33.64 -11.39
C VAL A 91 60.96 32.27 -10.80
N SER A 92 60.67 32.10 -9.51
CA SER A 92 60.86 30.84 -8.78
C SER A 92 59.56 30.35 -8.16
N GLY A 93 59.42 29.03 -8.03
CA GLY A 93 58.19 28.35 -7.60
C GLY A 93 57.47 27.63 -8.76
N THR A 94 56.49 26.79 -8.42
CA THR A 94 55.73 26.00 -9.40
C THR A 94 54.58 26.80 -10.00
N ALA A 95 54.47 26.84 -11.33
CA ALA A 95 53.36 27.44 -12.04
C ALA A 95 52.09 26.59 -11.89
N GLN A 96 51.38 26.71 -10.77
CA GLN A 96 50.17 25.95 -10.46
C GLN A 96 49.18 26.77 -9.61
N VAL A 97 47.88 26.69 -9.89
CA VAL A 97 46.85 27.37 -9.09
C VAL A 97 46.95 26.98 -7.61
N GLY A 98 46.94 27.97 -6.73
CA GLY A 98 47.14 27.82 -5.28
C GLY A 98 48.61 27.81 -4.83
N LYS A 99 49.58 27.80 -5.75
CA LYS A 99 51.00 27.96 -5.44
C LYS A 99 51.45 29.41 -5.56
N LYS A 100 52.52 29.75 -4.81
CA LYS A 100 53.16 31.05 -4.77
C LYS A 100 54.35 31.06 -5.74
N LEU A 101 54.37 32.02 -6.64
CA LEU A 101 55.56 32.39 -7.41
C LEU A 101 56.27 33.56 -6.70
N THR A 102 57.60 33.58 -6.75
CA THR A 102 58.43 34.61 -6.14
C THR A 102 59.40 35.16 -7.18
N ALA A 103 59.42 36.49 -7.34
CA ALA A 103 60.34 37.20 -8.21
C ALA A 103 61.70 37.34 -7.51
N LYS A 104 62.78 37.00 -8.23
CA LYS A 104 64.14 37.36 -7.88
C LYS A 104 64.55 38.49 -8.83
N PRO A 105 64.79 39.72 -8.34
CA PRO A 105 64.87 40.90 -9.20
C PRO A 105 66.08 40.95 -10.14
N GLY A 106 67.12 40.15 -9.90
CA GLY A 106 68.42 40.31 -10.53
C GLY A 106 69.28 41.34 -9.80
N THR A 107 70.42 41.69 -10.38
CA THR A 107 71.26 42.82 -9.96
C THR A 107 70.74 44.12 -10.57
N TRP A 108 70.84 45.22 -9.82
CA TRP A 108 70.39 46.57 -10.21
C TRP A 108 71.38 47.61 -9.71
N THR A 109 71.41 48.81 -10.31
CA THR A 109 72.20 49.95 -9.84
C THR A 109 72.01 50.20 -8.35
N THR A 110 73.10 50.32 -7.59
CA THR A 110 73.06 50.52 -6.14
C THR A 110 72.24 51.75 -5.76
N GLY A 111 71.32 51.56 -4.82
CA GLY A 111 70.35 52.57 -4.36
C GLY A 111 69.05 52.66 -5.17
N ALA A 112 68.84 51.82 -6.19
CA ALA A 112 67.57 51.80 -6.93
C ALA A 112 66.43 51.15 -6.11
N VAL A 113 65.27 51.83 -6.08
CA VAL A 113 64.02 51.29 -5.52
C VAL A 113 63.32 50.45 -6.59
N LEU A 114 62.90 49.24 -6.24
CA LEU A 114 62.31 48.28 -7.17
C LEU A 114 60.80 48.14 -6.97
N THR A 115 60.03 48.27 -8.05
CA THR A 115 58.61 47.91 -8.12
C THR A 115 58.40 46.69 -9.00
N TYR A 116 57.30 45.97 -8.76
CA TYR A 116 56.97 44.73 -9.46
C TYR A 116 55.59 44.87 -10.11
N GLN A 117 55.40 44.21 -11.25
CA GLN A 117 54.06 43.95 -11.81
C GLN A 117 54.06 42.55 -12.43
N TRP A 118 53.14 41.70 -11.99
CA TRP A 118 52.95 40.36 -12.55
C TRP A 118 51.99 40.39 -13.74
N TYR A 119 52.26 39.56 -14.75
CA TYR A 119 51.47 39.43 -15.97
C TYR A 119 51.09 37.97 -16.20
N ALA A 120 49.90 37.74 -16.76
CA ALA A 120 49.45 36.44 -17.23
C ALA A 120 49.13 36.53 -18.72
N ASP A 121 49.86 35.77 -19.53
CA ASP A 121 49.76 35.80 -21.00
C ASP A 121 49.89 37.22 -21.58
N GLY A 122 50.89 37.98 -21.11
CA GLY A 122 51.14 39.36 -21.53
C GLY A 122 50.20 40.42 -20.93
N LYS A 123 49.04 40.05 -20.36
CA LYS A 123 48.13 41.00 -19.70
C LYS A 123 48.48 41.20 -18.23
N ALA A 124 48.54 42.45 -17.77
CA ALA A 124 48.83 42.79 -16.38
C ALA A 124 47.77 42.18 -15.44
N ILE A 125 48.22 41.55 -14.36
CA ILE A 125 47.34 41.06 -13.29
C ILE A 125 47.08 42.21 -12.33
N SER A 126 45.86 42.75 -12.33
CA SER A 126 45.49 43.88 -11.47
C SER A 126 45.82 43.63 -9.99
N GLY A 127 46.46 44.62 -9.36
CA GLY A 127 46.91 44.59 -7.96
C GLY A 127 48.08 43.63 -7.65
N ALA A 128 48.64 42.93 -8.63
CA ALA A 128 49.76 42.02 -8.41
C ALA A 128 51.11 42.76 -8.50
N THR A 129 51.44 43.52 -7.45
CA THR A 129 52.63 44.38 -7.38
C THR A 129 53.65 44.01 -6.30
N ALA A 130 53.40 42.94 -5.55
CA ALA A 130 54.32 42.42 -4.55
C ALA A 130 55.47 41.60 -5.18
N THR A 131 56.54 41.38 -4.40
CA THR A 131 57.67 40.47 -4.73
C THR A 131 57.25 39.03 -5.01
N SER A 132 56.01 38.66 -4.73
CA SER A 132 55.47 37.33 -4.93
C SER A 132 53.96 37.35 -5.20
N TYR A 133 53.49 36.34 -5.94
CA TYR A 133 52.09 36.22 -6.35
C TYR A 133 51.57 34.79 -6.18
N THR A 134 50.43 34.63 -5.50
CA THR A 134 49.73 33.34 -5.40
C THR A 134 48.76 33.19 -6.55
N LEU A 135 48.96 32.16 -7.36
CA LEU A 135 48.23 31.92 -8.60
C LEU A 135 46.76 31.58 -8.31
N LYS A 136 45.83 32.33 -8.93
CA LYS A 136 44.38 32.13 -8.80
C LYS A 136 43.84 31.36 -10.00
N ALA A 137 42.57 30.95 -9.94
CA ALA A 137 41.91 30.19 -11.00
C ALA A 137 42.01 30.85 -12.40
N ALA A 138 41.96 32.19 -12.45
CA ALA A 138 42.02 32.99 -13.68
C ALA A 138 43.38 32.93 -14.43
N GLN A 139 44.44 32.45 -13.77
CA GLN A 139 45.75 32.24 -14.37
C GLN A 139 45.91 30.84 -15.00
N LYS A 140 45.02 29.87 -14.71
CA LYS A 140 45.14 28.50 -15.24
C LYS A 140 45.31 28.49 -16.77
N GLY A 141 46.30 27.75 -17.26
CA GLY A 141 46.62 27.61 -18.68
C GLY A 141 47.47 28.73 -19.28
N LYS A 142 47.71 29.83 -18.55
CA LYS A 142 48.49 30.99 -19.00
C LYS A 142 49.94 30.91 -18.49
N PRO A 143 50.94 31.30 -19.29
CA PRO A 143 52.28 31.54 -18.78
C PRO A 143 52.31 32.82 -17.94
N ILE A 144 53.23 32.91 -16.99
CA ILE A 144 53.41 34.06 -16.11
C ILE A 144 54.74 34.74 -16.39
N THR A 145 54.76 36.07 -16.32
CA THR A 145 55.99 36.87 -16.26
C THR A 145 55.90 37.90 -15.14
N VAL A 146 57.04 38.42 -14.70
CA VAL A 146 57.12 39.59 -13.83
C VAL A 146 57.98 40.66 -14.50
N LYS A 147 57.49 41.89 -14.53
CA LYS A 147 58.29 43.08 -14.85
C LYS A 147 58.77 43.66 -13.53
N VAL A 148 60.08 43.90 -13.43
CA VAL A 148 60.73 44.63 -12.33
C VAL A 148 61.18 45.96 -12.89
N THR A 149 60.80 47.06 -12.24
CA THR A 149 61.13 48.42 -12.65
C THR A 149 61.98 49.07 -11.55
N GLY A 150 63.19 49.49 -11.91
CA GLY A 150 64.11 50.19 -11.02
C GLY A 150 64.03 51.70 -11.21
N LYS A 151 63.87 52.44 -10.10
CA LYS A 151 63.91 53.90 -10.08
C LYS A 151 64.96 54.39 -9.08
N LYS A 152 65.75 55.38 -9.50
CA LYS A 152 66.70 56.13 -8.66
C LYS A 152 66.58 57.61 -9.05
N THR A 153 66.63 58.51 -8.08
CA THR A 153 66.55 59.97 -8.35
C THR A 153 67.76 60.42 -9.17
N GLY A 154 67.56 61.25 -10.19
CA GLY A 154 68.60 61.66 -11.14
C GLY A 154 69.03 60.55 -12.11
N TYR A 155 68.20 59.51 -12.32
CA TYR A 155 68.45 58.46 -13.30
C TYR A 155 67.20 58.14 -14.11
N THR A 156 67.37 57.88 -15.41
CA THR A 156 66.30 57.38 -16.27
C THR A 156 65.86 55.98 -15.81
N THR A 157 64.55 55.79 -15.59
CA THR A 157 64.01 54.52 -15.09
C THR A 157 64.11 53.40 -16.11
N ALA A 158 64.50 52.20 -15.68
CA ALA A 158 64.58 51.01 -16.52
C ALA A 158 63.70 49.88 -16.00
N SER A 159 63.28 49.00 -16.91
CA SER A 159 62.46 47.83 -16.60
C SER A 159 63.01 46.57 -17.25
N GLN A 160 63.03 45.48 -16.49
CA GLN A 160 63.41 44.15 -16.99
C GLN A 160 62.25 43.17 -16.78
N THR A 161 61.98 42.33 -17.78
CA THR A 161 60.91 41.32 -17.73
C THR A 161 61.48 39.91 -17.72
N SER A 162 60.97 39.06 -16.83
CA SER A 162 61.39 37.67 -16.73
C SER A 162 61.06 36.87 -17.99
N SER A 163 61.73 35.74 -18.19
CA SER A 163 61.24 34.69 -19.08
C SER A 163 59.84 34.22 -18.65
N LYS A 164 59.05 33.72 -19.62
CA LYS A 164 57.74 33.10 -19.35
C LYS A 164 57.93 31.84 -18.51
N THR A 165 57.12 31.65 -17.47
CA THR A 165 56.98 30.34 -16.82
C THR A 165 56.30 29.34 -17.76
N GLU A 166 56.34 28.06 -17.41
CA GLU A 166 55.36 27.09 -17.91
C GLU A 166 53.92 27.59 -17.73
N LYS A 167 53.01 27.07 -18.55
CA LYS A 167 51.56 27.36 -18.44
C LYS A 167 51.04 26.88 -17.09
N VAL A 168 50.34 27.74 -16.36
CA VAL A 168 49.89 27.45 -14.99
C VAL A 168 48.98 26.23 -14.94
N ALA A 169 49.46 25.16 -14.30
CA ALA A 169 48.75 23.92 -14.12
C ALA A 169 47.54 24.08 -13.16
N ALA A 170 46.60 23.14 -13.24
CA ALA A 170 45.49 23.08 -12.30
C ALA A 170 45.98 22.77 -10.87
N GLY A 171 45.39 23.42 -9.88
CA GLY A 171 45.64 23.13 -8.46
C GLY A 171 45.19 21.71 -8.10
N VAL A 172 45.84 21.08 -7.12
CA VAL A 172 45.45 19.76 -6.59
C VAL A 172 44.63 19.93 -5.32
N LEU A 173 43.49 19.27 -5.24
CA LEU A 173 42.65 19.26 -4.04
C LEU A 173 43.25 18.34 -2.97
N THR A 174 43.40 18.88 -1.76
CA THR A 174 43.70 18.12 -0.54
C THR A 174 42.42 17.47 -0.01
N THR A 175 42.46 16.16 0.27
CA THR A 175 41.27 15.37 0.63
C THR A 175 41.57 14.31 1.69
N VAL A 176 40.62 14.08 2.61
CA VAL A 176 40.62 12.92 3.52
C VAL A 176 39.48 11.97 3.15
N LYS A 177 39.71 10.65 3.23
CA LYS A 177 38.71 9.63 2.86
C LYS A 177 37.41 9.80 3.67
N PRO A 178 36.22 9.79 3.02
CA PRO A 178 34.94 9.92 3.70
C PRO A 178 34.56 8.66 4.49
N THR A 179 33.70 8.81 5.49
CA THR A 179 33.15 7.71 6.30
C THR A 179 31.62 7.66 6.24
N VAL A 180 31.03 6.51 6.57
CA VAL A 180 29.57 6.26 6.51
C VAL A 180 29.01 5.93 7.89
N SER A 181 28.24 6.85 8.45
CA SER A 181 27.53 6.67 9.73
C SER A 181 26.07 6.24 9.54
N GLY A 182 25.43 5.83 10.64
CA GLY A 182 24.05 5.31 10.64
C GLY A 182 23.98 3.77 10.68
N THR A 183 22.77 3.25 10.90
CA THR A 183 22.48 1.82 11.08
C THR A 183 22.36 1.10 9.74
N LYS A 184 23.05 -0.04 9.58
CA LYS A 184 23.09 -0.80 8.32
C LYS A 184 21.90 -1.78 8.23
N LYS A 185 20.67 -1.26 8.27
CA LYS A 185 19.41 -2.02 8.15
C LYS A 185 18.47 -1.38 7.14
N VAL A 186 17.69 -2.18 6.40
CA VAL A 186 16.64 -1.66 5.50
C VAL A 186 15.68 -0.75 6.27
N GLY A 187 15.38 0.43 5.72
CA GLY A 187 14.58 1.49 6.33
C GLY A 187 15.38 2.52 7.12
N ALA A 188 16.65 2.26 7.45
CA ALA A 188 17.51 3.21 8.17
C ALA A 188 18.20 4.19 7.22
N LYS A 189 18.45 5.41 7.72
CA LYS A 189 19.22 6.46 7.05
C LYS A 189 20.72 6.27 7.31
N LEU A 190 21.51 6.24 6.25
CA LEU A 190 22.97 6.40 6.29
C LEU A 190 23.33 7.85 5.98
N THR A 191 24.39 8.35 6.59
CA THR A 191 24.91 9.71 6.38
C THR A 191 26.38 9.65 6.00
N ALA A 192 26.76 10.33 4.92
CA ALA A 192 28.14 10.50 4.50
C ALA A 192 28.78 11.60 5.34
N LYS A 193 29.92 11.29 5.99
CA LYS A 193 30.84 12.29 6.53
C LYS A 193 31.93 12.51 5.48
N PRO A 194 31.99 13.67 4.80
CA PRO A 194 32.79 13.83 3.59
C PRO A 194 34.31 13.81 3.79
N GLY A 195 34.80 13.89 5.03
CA GLY A 195 36.20 14.14 5.34
C GLY A 195 36.56 15.61 5.16
N THR A 196 37.83 15.95 5.36
CA THR A 196 38.38 17.29 5.09
C THR A 196 38.64 17.47 3.60
N TRP A 197 38.32 18.64 3.07
CA TRP A 197 38.59 19.05 1.68
C TRP A 197 39.23 20.44 1.66
N THR A 198 39.91 20.80 0.57
CA THR A 198 40.39 22.17 0.34
C THR A 198 39.25 23.18 0.53
N LYS A 199 39.51 24.25 1.30
CA LYS A 199 38.50 25.26 1.66
C LYS A 199 37.82 25.84 0.41
N GLY A 200 36.49 25.86 0.42
CA GLY A 200 35.67 26.35 -0.70
C GLY A 200 35.34 25.31 -1.77
N ALA A 201 35.85 24.08 -1.70
CA ALA A 201 35.46 23.02 -2.65
C ALA A 201 33.98 22.62 -2.50
N ALA A 202 33.23 22.72 -3.60
CA ALA A 202 31.84 22.24 -3.67
C ALA A 202 31.83 20.70 -3.78
N LEU A 203 31.00 20.04 -2.97
CA LEU A 203 30.97 18.57 -2.84
C LEU A 203 29.68 17.97 -3.41
N SER A 204 29.83 16.92 -4.22
CA SER A 204 28.73 16.05 -4.65
C SER A 204 28.94 14.60 -4.18
N TYR A 205 27.84 13.85 -4.09
CA TYR A 205 27.82 12.48 -3.56
C TYR A 205 27.27 11.52 -4.61
N GLN A 206 27.71 10.26 -4.54
CA GLN A 206 27.05 9.14 -5.20
C GLN A 206 27.17 7.91 -4.29
N TRP A 207 26.04 7.29 -3.95
CA TRP A 207 26.03 6.06 -3.16
C TRP A 207 26.08 4.81 -4.04
N TYR A 208 26.72 3.76 -3.54
CA TYR A 208 26.90 2.49 -4.24
C TYR A 208 26.49 1.33 -3.33
N ALA A 209 25.91 0.28 -3.93
CA ALA A 209 25.64 -0.98 -3.27
C ALA A 209 26.42 -2.07 -4.00
N ASP A 210 27.33 -2.72 -3.29
CA ASP A 210 28.24 -3.74 -3.84
C ASP A 210 28.99 -3.30 -5.11
N GLY A 211 29.53 -2.07 -5.08
CA GLY A 211 30.25 -1.47 -6.21
C GLY A 211 29.38 -0.90 -7.33
N LYS A 212 28.09 -1.25 -7.44
CA LYS A 212 27.16 -0.68 -8.42
C LYS A 212 26.52 0.62 -7.91
N ALA A 213 26.50 1.65 -8.74
CA ALA A 213 25.87 2.93 -8.40
C ALA A 213 24.36 2.76 -8.12
N ILE A 214 23.87 3.38 -7.04
CA ILE A 214 22.44 3.44 -6.73
C ILE A 214 21.86 4.65 -7.45
N SER A 215 20.98 4.41 -8.43
CA SER A 215 20.36 5.49 -9.22
C SER A 215 19.66 6.52 -8.31
N GLY A 216 19.82 7.81 -8.62
CA GLY A 216 19.26 8.93 -7.87
C GLY A 216 19.84 9.17 -6.47
N ALA A 217 20.74 8.33 -5.97
CA ALA A 217 21.32 8.47 -4.63
C ALA A 217 22.52 9.43 -4.63
N THR A 218 22.24 10.73 -4.78
CA THR A 218 23.25 11.81 -4.93
C THR A 218 23.33 12.79 -3.75
N LYS A 219 22.50 12.61 -2.72
CA LYS A 219 22.47 13.45 -1.51
C LYS A 219 23.53 12.98 -0.49
N SER A 220 23.89 13.86 0.45
CA SER A 220 24.79 13.56 1.59
C SER A 220 24.27 12.47 2.55
N SER A 221 23.03 12.01 2.36
CA SER A 221 22.44 10.89 3.09
C SER A 221 21.55 10.04 2.19
N TYR A 222 21.40 8.77 2.54
CA TYR A 222 20.64 7.78 1.78
C TYR A 222 19.88 6.84 2.70
N THR A 223 18.58 6.64 2.45
CA THR A 223 17.75 5.68 3.20
C THR A 223 17.79 4.32 2.52
N LEU A 224 18.20 3.29 3.26
CA LEU A 224 18.40 1.93 2.74
C LEU A 224 17.08 1.29 2.32
N MET A 225 17.00 0.85 1.06
CA MET A 225 15.83 0.15 0.52
C MET A 225 16.04 -1.37 0.50
N ALA A 226 14.98 -2.11 0.15
CA ALA A 226 15.01 -3.58 0.13
C ALA A 226 16.11 -4.15 -0.79
N ALA A 227 16.40 -3.48 -1.91
CA ALA A 227 17.38 -3.87 -2.91
C ALA A 227 18.85 -3.86 -2.42
N GLN A 228 19.11 -3.19 -1.28
CA GLN A 228 20.41 -3.13 -0.62
C GLN A 228 20.62 -4.25 0.40
N LYS A 229 19.58 -4.99 0.80
CA LYS A 229 19.72 -6.10 1.76
C LYS A 229 20.81 -7.08 1.31
N GLY A 230 21.72 -7.42 2.22
CA GLY A 230 22.86 -8.32 1.99
C GLY A 230 24.09 -7.67 1.35
N LYS A 231 23.99 -6.42 0.85
CA LYS A 231 25.08 -5.73 0.15
C LYS A 231 25.85 -4.79 1.08
N PRO A 232 27.18 -4.65 0.93
CA PRO A 232 27.92 -3.54 1.54
C PRO A 232 27.61 -2.23 0.81
N ILE A 233 27.71 -1.11 1.53
CA ILE A 233 27.49 0.23 0.99
C ILE A 233 28.79 1.02 0.97
N THR A 234 28.99 1.84 -0.05
CA THR A 234 30.01 2.90 -0.08
C THR A 234 29.40 4.21 -0.57
N VAL A 235 30.09 5.32 -0.30
CA VAL A 235 29.79 6.63 -0.90
C VAL A 235 31.06 7.17 -1.56
N LYS A 236 30.92 7.66 -2.79
CA LYS A 236 31.93 8.47 -3.48
C LYS A 236 31.58 9.93 -3.25
N VAL A 237 32.52 10.70 -2.72
CA VAL A 237 32.44 12.15 -2.57
C VAL A 237 33.36 12.76 -3.61
N THR A 238 32.86 13.70 -4.40
CA THR A 238 33.61 14.39 -5.47
C THR A 238 33.64 15.88 -5.17
N GLY A 239 34.84 16.45 -5.11
CA GLY A 239 35.06 17.87 -4.87
C GLY A 239 35.45 18.62 -6.14
N LYS A 240 34.88 19.81 -6.32
CA LYS A 240 35.20 20.74 -7.40
C LYS A 240 35.52 22.13 -6.84
N LEU A 241 36.56 22.76 -7.36
CA LEU A 241 36.95 24.13 -7.06
C LEU A 241 37.51 24.78 -8.34
N ALA A 242 37.16 26.03 -8.62
CA ALA A 242 37.59 26.72 -9.83
C ALA A 242 39.12 26.79 -9.91
N GLY A 243 39.70 26.41 -11.06
CA GLY A 243 41.15 26.35 -11.26
C GLY A 243 41.84 25.08 -10.73
N TYR A 244 41.13 24.20 -10.01
CA TYR A 244 41.67 22.93 -9.50
C TYR A 244 41.25 21.75 -10.37
N ALA A 245 42.02 20.66 -10.32
CA ALA A 245 41.61 19.37 -10.84
C ALA A 245 40.47 18.79 -9.98
N THR A 246 39.47 18.15 -10.60
CA THR A 246 38.40 17.46 -9.85
C THR A 246 38.98 16.24 -9.15
N ALA A 247 38.74 16.11 -7.86
CA ALA A 247 39.18 14.96 -7.06
C ALA A 247 37.98 14.21 -6.48
N SER A 248 38.13 12.90 -6.26
CA SER A 248 37.08 12.10 -5.66
C SER A 248 37.63 11.04 -4.71
N GLN A 249 36.94 10.83 -3.59
CA GLN A 249 37.28 9.83 -2.59
C GLN A 249 36.10 8.90 -2.32
N THR A 250 36.34 7.59 -2.27
CA THR A 250 35.33 6.59 -1.92
C THR A 250 35.58 6.07 -0.50
N SER A 251 34.50 5.96 0.29
CA SER A 251 34.54 5.43 1.65
C SER A 251 34.99 3.95 1.68
N ALA A 252 35.39 3.47 2.86
CA ALA A 252 35.44 2.03 3.10
C ALA A 252 34.05 1.39 2.91
N LYS A 253 34.00 0.10 2.57
CA LYS A 253 32.77 -0.70 2.53
C LYS A 253 32.18 -0.80 3.93
N THR A 254 30.88 -0.55 4.10
CA THR A 254 30.19 -0.90 5.34
C THR A 254 30.06 -2.42 5.48
N ALA A 255 29.76 -2.89 6.69
CA ALA A 255 29.14 -4.20 6.88
C ALA A 255 27.89 -4.35 5.99
N LYS A 256 27.56 -5.60 5.63
CA LYS A 256 26.40 -5.94 4.79
C LYS A 256 25.10 -5.44 5.42
N VAL A 257 24.20 -4.85 4.63
CA VAL A 257 22.92 -4.33 5.13
C VAL A 257 22.01 -5.47 5.58
N ALA A 258 21.68 -5.48 6.88
CA ALA A 258 20.75 -6.43 7.47
C ALA A 258 19.28 -6.10 7.11
N ALA A 259 18.38 -7.05 7.34
CA ALA A 259 16.95 -6.85 7.16
C ALA A 259 16.41 -5.76 8.11
N GLY A 260 15.40 -5.02 7.66
CA GLY A 260 14.64 -4.11 8.51
C GLY A 260 13.79 -4.85 9.54
N THR A 261 13.42 -4.20 10.63
CA THR A 261 12.55 -4.76 11.67
C THR A 261 11.15 -4.16 11.55
N LEU A 262 10.12 -5.01 11.56
CA LEU A 262 8.73 -4.55 11.57
C LEU A 262 8.32 -4.12 12.99
N THR A 263 7.82 -2.90 13.11
CA THR A 263 7.10 -2.42 14.31
C THR A 263 5.63 -2.82 14.21
N THR A 264 5.05 -3.23 15.34
CA THR A 264 3.67 -3.77 15.41
C THR A 264 3.10 -3.62 16.82
N VAL A 265 1.80 -3.33 16.92
CA VAL A 265 1.02 -3.41 18.17
C VAL A 265 0.18 -4.69 18.20
N LYS A 266 -0.25 -5.10 19.40
CA LYS A 266 -1.07 -6.30 19.59
C LYS A 266 -2.40 -6.19 18.81
N PRO A 267 -2.78 -7.18 17.98
CA PRO A 267 -4.03 -7.13 17.22
C PRO A 267 -5.26 -7.38 18.10
N ALA A 268 -6.42 -6.90 17.65
CA ALA A 268 -7.70 -7.04 18.32
C ALA A 268 -8.72 -7.83 17.47
N ILE A 269 -9.84 -8.24 18.09
CA ILE A 269 -10.94 -8.96 17.43
C ILE A 269 -12.26 -8.19 17.65
N ALA A 270 -12.88 -7.75 16.56
CA ALA A 270 -14.22 -7.15 16.54
C ALA A 270 -15.30 -8.18 16.14
N GLY A 271 -16.57 -7.84 16.35
CA GLY A 271 -17.73 -8.68 16.03
C GLY A 271 -18.37 -9.34 17.25
N THR A 272 -19.58 -9.90 17.06
CA THR A 272 -20.37 -10.59 18.10
C THR A 272 -19.83 -12.01 18.33
N LYS A 273 -19.79 -12.44 19.59
CA LYS A 273 -19.21 -13.74 19.99
C LYS A 273 -20.30 -14.79 20.15
N LYS A 274 -21.05 -15.07 19.07
CA LYS A 274 -22.13 -16.08 19.03
C LYS A 274 -21.97 -16.96 17.80
N VAL A 275 -22.37 -18.23 17.86
CA VAL A 275 -22.36 -19.13 16.69
C VAL A 275 -23.15 -18.51 15.53
N GLY A 276 -22.62 -18.58 14.31
CA GLY A 276 -23.15 -17.93 13.09
C GLY A 276 -22.57 -16.54 12.82
N GLU A 277 -22.07 -15.84 13.85
CA GLU A 277 -21.57 -14.46 13.71
C GLU A 277 -20.17 -14.39 13.09
N LYS A 278 -19.86 -13.25 12.46
CA LYS A 278 -18.53 -13.00 11.88
C LYS A 278 -17.64 -12.18 12.81
N LEU A 279 -16.52 -12.77 13.22
CA LEU A 279 -15.42 -12.06 13.84
C LEU A 279 -14.54 -11.40 12.77
N THR A 280 -13.99 -10.22 13.07
CA THR A 280 -13.07 -9.48 12.19
C THR A 280 -11.77 -9.19 12.94
N ALA A 281 -10.65 -9.62 12.36
CA ALA A 281 -9.31 -9.29 12.86
C ALA A 281 -9.00 -7.82 12.59
N LYS A 282 -8.46 -7.13 13.60
CA LYS A 282 -7.93 -5.77 13.49
C LYS A 282 -6.41 -5.85 13.70
N PRO A 283 -5.59 -5.74 12.62
CA PRO A 283 -4.13 -5.92 12.70
C PRO A 283 -3.39 -5.01 13.69
N GLY A 284 -3.96 -3.83 13.99
CA GLY A 284 -3.28 -2.77 14.74
C GLY A 284 -2.40 -1.89 13.83
N LYS A 285 -1.65 -0.97 14.43
CA LYS A 285 -0.61 -0.18 13.76
C LYS A 285 0.61 -1.07 13.45
N TRP A 286 1.09 -1.00 12.21
CA TRP A 286 2.31 -1.66 11.72
C TRP A 286 3.18 -0.65 10.97
N THR A 287 4.43 -1.02 10.69
CA THR A 287 5.26 -0.30 9.71
C THR A 287 4.53 -0.13 8.37
N THR A 288 4.49 1.08 7.82
CA THR A 288 3.76 1.40 6.57
C THR A 288 4.18 0.50 5.41
N GLY A 289 3.21 0.04 4.60
CA GLY A 289 3.44 -0.87 3.47
C GLY A 289 3.68 -2.34 3.87
N THR A 290 3.23 -2.75 5.06
CA THR A 290 3.21 -4.16 5.48
C THR A 290 1.94 -4.85 4.97
N THR A 291 2.08 -6.04 4.38
CA THR A 291 0.96 -6.92 4.00
C THR A 291 0.74 -7.99 5.07
N PHE A 292 -0.51 -8.49 5.20
CA PHE A 292 -0.91 -9.35 6.31
C PHE A 292 -1.44 -10.72 5.86
N THR A 293 -1.08 -11.76 6.61
CA THR A 293 -1.79 -13.04 6.63
C THR A 293 -2.32 -13.33 8.03
N TYR A 294 -3.40 -14.12 8.10
CA TYR A 294 -4.10 -14.41 9.35
C TYR A 294 -4.09 -15.92 9.63
N GLN A 295 -4.23 -16.28 10.89
CA GLN A 295 -4.58 -17.62 11.32
C GLN A 295 -5.43 -17.54 12.58
N TRP A 296 -6.65 -18.09 12.53
CA TRP A 296 -7.55 -18.15 13.69
C TRP A 296 -7.32 -19.44 14.51
N TYR A 297 -7.56 -19.34 15.81
CA TYR A 297 -7.35 -20.39 16.81
C TYR A 297 -8.59 -20.54 17.72
N ARG A 298 -8.90 -21.78 18.07
CA ARG A 298 -9.94 -22.18 19.03
C ARG A 298 -9.26 -22.65 20.31
N GLY A 299 -9.31 -21.82 21.35
CA GLY A 299 -8.38 -21.93 22.47
C GLY A 299 -6.96 -21.70 21.96
N ASP A 300 -6.16 -22.76 21.99
CA ASP A 300 -4.77 -22.79 21.50
C ASP A 300 -4.60 -23.67 20.26
N LYS A 301 -5.67 -24.37 19.82
CA LYS A 301 -5.65 -25.22 18.63
C LYS A 301 -5.92 -24.38 17.37
N LYS A 302 -5.05 -24.52 16.36
CA LYS A 302 -5.19 -23.87 15.04
C LYS A 302 -6.47 -24.35 14.33
N ILE A 303 -7.27 -23.42 13.81
CA ILE A 303 -8.44 -23.74 12.99
C ILE A 303 -7.99 -23.92 11.53
N LYS A 304 -8.04 -25.16 11.01
CA LYS A 304 -7.62 -25.47 9.63
C LYS A 304 -8.43 -24.63 8.63
N GLY A 305 -7.75 -24.03 7.64
CA GLY A 305 -8.36 -23.18 6.61
C GLY A 305 -8.78 -21.77 7.05
N ALA A 306 -8.82 -21.45 8.34
CA ALA A 306 -9.22 -20.12 8.81
C ALA A 306 -8.06 -19.10 8.71
N THR A 307 -7.80 -18.61 7.49
CA THR A 307 -6.68 -17.71 7.16
C THR A 307 -7.11 -16.33 6.63
N SER A 308 -8.41 -16.07 6.53
CA SER A 308 -8.98 -14.77 6.15
C SER A 308 -8.93 -13.74 7.30
N SER A 309 -9.03 -12.46 6.98
CA SER A 309 -9.19 -11.37 7.97
C SER A 309 -10.52 -11.43 8.73
N LYS A 310 -11.47 -12.25 8.26
CA LYS A 310 -12.77 -12.51 8.90
C LYS A 310 -12.92 -14.01 9.19
N TYR A 311 -13.62 -14.36 10.25
CA TYR A 311 -13.93 -15.75 10.63
C TYR A 311 -15.39 -15.87 11.07
N SER A 312 -16.17 -16.72 10.39
CA SER A 312 -17.53 -17.07 10.83
C SER A 312 -17.45 -18.12 11.93
N LEU A 313 -18.07 -17.83 13.07
CA LEU A 313 -18.15 -18.75 14.21
C LEU A 313 -19.05 -19.94 13.90
N VAL A 314 -18.57 -21.15 14.19
CA VAL A 314 -19.27 -22.41 13.96
C VAL A 314 -19.65 -23.07 15.30
N ILE A 315 -20.55 -24.06 15.28
CA ILE A 315 -21.00 -24.72 16.52
C ILE A 315 -19.86 -25.30 17.38
N ALA A 316 -18.77 -25.76 16.76
CA ALA A 316 -17.57 -26.23 17.47
C ALA A 316 -16.82 -25.14 18.27
N ASP A 317 -17.12 -23.85 18.04
CA ASP A 317 -16.60 -22.73 18.84
C ASP A 317 -17.39 -22.50 20.13
N LEU A 318 -18.60 -23.07 20.28
CA LEU A 318 -19.48 -22.83 21.43
C LEU A 318 -18.77 -23.10 22.76
N GLY A 319 -18.84 -22.14 23.68
CA GLY A 319 -18.17 -22.16 24.98
C GLY A 319 -16.64 -22.01 24.92
N LYS A 320 -16.02 -22.01 23.73
CA LYS A 320 -14.58 -21.80 23.52
C LYS A 320 -14.27 -20.32 23.38
N ARG A 321 -12.98 -19.97 23.52
CA ARG A 321 -12.46 -18.62 23.24
C ARG A 321 -11.69 -18.64 21.93
N ILE A 322 -11.77 -17.55 21.16
CA ILE A 322 -11.10 -17.43 19.86
C ILE A 322 -9.92 -16.46 19.97
N SER A 323 -8.84 -16.71 19.23
CA SER A 323 -7.77 -15.73 19.00
C SER A 323 -7.34 -15.73 17.53
N VAL A 324 -6.62 -14.69 17.12
CA VAL A 324 -6.05 -14.58 15.76
C VAL A 324 -4.58 -14.20 15.83
N LYS A 325 -3.75 -14.96 15.13
CA LYS A 325 -2.35 -14.60 14.85
C LYS A 325 -2.31 -13.82 13.54
N VAL A 326 -1.81 -12.59 13.60
CA VAL A 326 -1.56 -11.73 12.44
C VAL A 326 -0.07 -11.77 12.13
N THR A 327 0.29 -12.07 10.90
CA THR A 327 1.68 -12.12 10.42
C THR A 327 1.88 -11.05 9.35
N GLY A 328 2.84 -10.15 9.59
CA GLY A 328 3.17 -9.05 8.69
C GLY A 328 4.43 -9.34 7.86
N LYS A 329 4.38 -9.04 6.56
CA LYS A 329 5.50 -9.16 5.62
C LYS A 329 5.71 -7.82 4.89
N LYS A 330 6.98 -7.45 4.69
CA LYS A 330 7.39 -6.30 3.86
C LYS A 330 8.73 -6.62 3.20
N SER A 331 8.92 -6.26 1.93
CA SER A 331 10.16 -6.56 1.20
C SER A 331 11.38 -5.92 1.88
N GLY A 332 12.44 -6.70 2.11
CA GLY A 332 13.64 -6.27 2.82
C GLY A 332 13.56 -6.30 4.36
N TYR A 333 12.41 -6.65 4.95
CA TYR A 333 12.21 -6.73 6.40
C TYR A 333 12.12 -8.17 6.88
N THR A 334 12.44 -8.40 8.16
CA THR A 334 12.16 -9.68 8.84
C THR A 334 10.67 -9.79 9.11
N THR A 335 10.05 -10.91 8.71
CA THR A 335 8.65 -11.24 9.01
C THR A 335 8.41 -11.22 10.52
N ALA A 336 7.34 -10.57 10.96
CA ALA A 336 6.94 -10.52 12.35
C ALA A 336 5.50 -11.00 12.52
N SER A 337 5.15 -11.52 13.70
CA SER A 337 3.77 -11.92 14.00
C SER A 337 3.39 -11.61 15.44
N LYS A 338 2.10 -11.32 15.65
CA LYS A 338 1.50 -11.11 16.98
C LYS A 338 0.15 -11.79 17.05
N THR A 339 -0.18 -12.32 18.21
CA THR A 339 -1.49 -12.95 18.48
C THR A 339 -2.35 -12.02 19.32
N SER A 340 -3.65 -11.97 19.03
CA SER A 340 -4.62 -11.19 19.80
C SER A 340 -4.77 -11.71 21.22
N ALA A 341 -5.46 -10.96 22.08
CA ALA A 341 -6.07 -11.56 23.26
C ALA A 341 -7.09 -12.64 22.84
N LYS A 342 -7.32 -13.64 23.70
CA LYS A 342 -8.44 -14.59 23.56
C LYS A 342 -9.76 -13.84 23.85
N THR A 343 -10.80 -14.08 23.06
CA THR A 343 -12.13 -13.46 23.27
C THR A 343 -12.78 -13.91 24.59
N ALA A 344 -13.92 -13.33 24.94
CA ALA A 344 -14.91 -14.00 25.79
C ALA A 344 -15.33 -15.37 25.19
N LYS A 345 -15.94 -16.25 26.00
CA LYS A 345 -16.49 -17.52 25.50
C LYS A 345 -17.57 -17.23 24.45
N VAL A 346 -17.59 -17.99 23.36
CA VAL A 346 -18.62 -17.89 22.32
C VAL A 346 -19.94 -18.44 22.86
N GLY A 347 -21.00 -17.65 22.77
CA GLY A 347 -22.36 -18.04 23.17
C GLY A 347 -23.16 -18.73 22.05
N ARG A 348 -24.37 -19.21 22.38
CA ARG A 348 -25.32 -19.73 21.40
C ARG A 348 -25.74 -18.63 20.41
N ARG A 349 -26.12 -19.03 19.20
CA ARG A 349 -26.72 -18.15 18.18
C ARG A 349 -27.95 -17.44 18.78
N ALA A 350 -28.10 -16.14 18.50
CA ALA A 350 -29.32 -15.43 18.88
C ALA A 350 -30.43 -15.82 17.91
N LEU A 351 -31.43 -16.56 18.40
CA LEU A 351 -32.58 -17.02 17.61
C LEU A 351 -33.86 -16.56 18.29
N ASP A 352 -34.77 -15.98 17.51
CA ASP A 352 -36.14 -15.75 17.96
C ASP A 352 -36.84 -17.11 18.06
N THR A 353 -37.01 -17.57 19.30
CA THR A 353 -37.61 -18.87 19.63
C THR A 353 -39.05 -18.73 20.10
N THR A 354 -39.62 -17.53 20.03
CA THR A 354 -40.87 -17.15 20.72
C THR A 354 -41.94 -16.59 19.80
N SER A 355 -41.57 -15.79 18.79
CA SER A 355 -42.57 -15.23 17.86
C SER A 355 -43.08 -16.33 16.92
N ALA A 356 -44.39 -16.50 16.81
CA ALA A 356 -44.99 -17.51 15.93
C ALA A 356 -44.59 -17.37 14.44
N SER A 357 -44.25 -16.15 14.02
CA SER A 357 -43.73 -15.85 12.68
C SER A 357 -42.26 -16.23 12.45
N SER A 358 -41.47 -16.47 13.49
CA SER A 358 -40.08 -16.91 13.35
C SER A 358 -40.00 -18.28 12.69
N ILE A 359 -38.96 -18.53 11.88
CA ILE A 359 -38.65 -19.90 11.41
C ILE A 359 -38.02 -20.76 12.52
N HIS A 360 -37.52 -20.12 13.59
CA HIS A 360 -36.85 -20.72 14.72
C HIS A 360 -37.73 -20.82 15.98
N VAL A 361 -39.04 -20.57 15.85
CA VAL A 361 -39.98 -20.69 16.97
C VAL A 361 -39.93 -22.09 17.58
N LEU A 362 -39.75 -22.17 18.90
CA LEU A 362 -39.85 -23.44 19.63
C LEU A 362 -41.30 -23.63 20.03
N VAL A 363 -41.94 -24.67 19.48
CA VAL A 363 -43.28 -25.08 19.89
C VAL A 363 -43.19 -26.51 20.40
N ASN A 364 -43.57 -26.71 21.66
CA ASN A 364 -43.60 -27.99 22.35
C ASN A 364 -44.51 -27.86 23.58
N LYS A 365 -44.67 -28.90 24.40
CA LYS A 365 -45.63 -28.91 25.52
C LYS A 365 -45.49 -27.76 26.53
N LYS A 366 -44.30 -27.15 26.67
CA LYS A 366 -44.04 -25.99 27.55
C LYS A 366 -44.03 -24.64 26.81
N ASN A 367 -44.05 -24.63 25.48
CA ASN A 367 -43.98 -23.43 24.65
C ASN A 367 -45.16 -23.40 23.67
N LYS A 368 -46.25 -22.74 24.07
CA LYS A 368 -47.41 -22.47 23.18
C LYS A 368 -47.07 -21.40 22.14
N LEU A 369 -47.74 -21.46 20.99
CA LEU A 369 -47.71 -20.37 20.01
C LEU A 369 -48.29 -19.08 20.60
N SER A 370 -47.70 -17.96 20.22
CA SER A 370 -48.21 -16.62 20.51
C SER A 370 -48.26 -15.78 19.23
N PRO A 371 -49.45 -15.35 18.77
CA PRO A 371 -50.77 -15.64 19.32
C PRO A 371 -51.14 -17.13 19.18
N VAL A 372 -51.98 -17.65 20.09
CA VAL A 372 -52.29 -19.10 20.15
C VAL A 372 -53.02 -19.62 18.91
N ARG A 373 -53.79 -18.75 18.23
CA ARG A 373 -54.47 -19.04 16.95
C ARG A 373 -53.67 -18.58 15.72
N TYR A 374 -52.35 -18.38 15.84
CA TYR A 374 -51.51 -17.96 14.70
C TYR A 374 -51.71 -18.86 13.48
N ALA A 375 -51.89 -18.22 12.32
CA ALA A 375 -52.01 -18.85 11.01
C ALA A 375 -51.05 -18.14 10.04
N PRO A 376 -50.01 -18.83 9.52
CA PRO A 376 -49.09 -18.23 8.56
C PRO A 376 -49.68 -18.21 7.15
N LYS A 377 -49.14 -17.33 6.28
CA LYS A 377 -49.32 -17.48 4.82
C LYS A 377 -48.64 -18.77 4.36
N THR A 378 -49.37 -19.59 3.62
CA THR A 378 -48.89 -20.87 3.07
C THR A 378 -48.98 -20.91 1.54
N VAL A 379 -48.27 -21.86 0.94
CA VAL A 379 -48.38 -22.28 -0.47
C VAL A 379 -48.60 -23.79 -0.52
N THR A 380 -49.31 -24.26 -1.55
CA THR A 380 -49.52 -25.70 -1.79
C THR A 380 -48.21 -26.36 -2.21
N LEU A 381 -47.94 -27.56 -1.70
CA LEU A 381 -46.72 -28.30 -2.04
C LEU A 381 -46.72 -28.81 -3.49
N SER A 382 -47.91 -29.05 -4.07
CA SER A 382 -48.09 -29.37 -5.49
C SER A 382 -47.54 -28.27 -6.40
N SER A 383 -47.75 -26.99 -6.07
CA SER A 383 -47.18 -25.84 -6.81
C SER A 383 -45.65 -25.80 -6.84
N ARG A 384 -45.00 -26.62 -6.01
CA ARG A 384 -43.55 -26.78 -5.91
C ARG A 384 -43.06 -28.17 -6.37
N GLY A 385 -43.92 -28.95 -7.00
CA GLY A 385 -43.60 -30.31 -7.49
C GLY A 385 -43.44 -31.35 -6.39
N VAL A 386 -44.01 -31.13 -5.20
CA VAL A 386 -44.01 -32.09 -4.09
C VAL A 386 -45.38 -32.77 -4.03
N GLY A 387 -45.38 -34.09 -4.21
CA GLY A 387 -46.59 -34.92 -4.19
C GLY A 387 -47.09 -35.28 -2.78
N GLY A 388 -48.27 -35.88 -2.73
CA GLY A 388 -48.99 -36.26 -1.52
C GLY A 388 -50.40 -35.67 -1.50
N TYR A 389 -50.93 -35.43 -0.30
CA TYR A 389 -52.35 -35.11 -0.09
C TYR A 389 -52.68 -33.61 -0.19
N GLY A 390 -52.22 -32.93 -1.24
CA GLY A 390 -52.52 -31.50 -1.48
C GLY A 390 -52.04 -30.54 -0.37
N GLN A 391 -51.10 -30.98 0.47
CA GLN A 391 -50.71 -30.30 1.69
C GLN A 391 -50.04 -28.93 1.42
N SER A 392 -50.14 -28.01 2.37
CA SER A 392 -49.56 -26.66 2.27
C SER A 392 -48.52 -26.40 3.36
N MET A 393 -47.54 -25.53 3.10
CA MET A 393 -46.52 -25.12 4.09
C MET A 393 -46.17 -23.63 3.91
N ARG A 394 -45.45 -23.04 4.87
CA ARG A 394 -44.84 -21.71 4.67
C ARG A 394 -43.89 -21.74 3.46
N PRO A 395 -43.84 -20.70 2.60
CA PRO A 395 -43.05 -20.70 1.36
C PRO A 395 -41.60 -21.19 1.53
N VAL A 396 -40.87 -20.64 2.52
CA VAL A 396 -39.47 -21.01 2.82
C VAL A 396 -39.28 -22.49 3.16
N ALA A 397 -40.25 -23.10 3.84
CA ALA A 397 -40.22 -24.53 4.17
C ALA A 397 -40.64 -25.36 2.94
N ALA A 398 -41.64 -24.92 2.17
CA ALA A 398 -42.05 -25.56 0.92
C ALA A 398 -40.92 -25.61 -0.13
N ASP A 399 -40.16 -24.52 -0.29
CA ASP A 399 -38.98 -24.47 -1.19
C ASP A 399 -37.89 -25.45 -0.75
N ALA A 400 -37.63 -25.51 0.56
CA ALA A 400 -36.70 -26.47 1.14
C ALA A 400 -37.18 -27.92 0.98
N MET A 401 -38.49 -28.17 1.12
CA MET A 401 -39.10 -29.49 0.94
C MET A 401 -38.98 -29.95 -0.51
N ALA A 402 -39.31 -29.10 -1.47
CA ALA A 402 -39.12 -29.38 -2.90
C ALA A 402 -37.66 -29.68 -3.25
N THR A 403 -36.72 -28.96 -2.63
CA THR A 403 -35.29 -29.24 -2.79
C THR A 403 -34.91 -30.61 -2.19
N MET A 404 -35.43 -30.95 -1.00
CA MET A 404 -35.18 -32.23 -0.34
C MET A 404 -35.77 -33.40 -1.12
N VAL A 405 -37.03 -33.31 -1.57
CA VAL A 405 -37.72 -34.34 -2.38
C VAL A 405 -37.02 -34.53 -3.73
N LYS A 406 -36.60 -33.46 -4.39
CA LYS A 406 -35.83 -33.53 -5.65
C LYS A 406 -34.47 -34.22 -5.45
N ALA A 407 -33.82 -34.04 -4.31
CA ALA A 407 -32.58 -34.75 -3.98
C ALA A 407 -32.85 -36.22 -3.61
N ALA A 408 -33.89 -36.51 -2.82
CA ALA A 408 -34.32 -37.86 -2.50
C ALA A 408 -34.57 -38.68 -3.79
N LYS A 409 -35.28 -38.09 -4.77
CA LYS A 409 -35.55 -38.74 -6.06
C LYS A 409 -34.27 -39.06 -6.85
N LYS A 410 -33.22 -38.22 -6.77
CA LYS A 410 -31.91 -38.50 -7.38
C LYS A 410 -31.19 -39.68 -6.72
N ASP A 411 -31.41 -39.87 -5.43
CA ASP A 411 -30.87 -40.99 -4.64
C ASP A 411 -31.80 -42.22 -4.66
N GLY A 412 -32.76 -42.30 -5.59
CA GLY A 412 -33.69 -43.42 -5.75
C GLY A 412 -34.82 -43.49 -4.71
N ILE A 413 -35.06 -42.42 -3.95
CA ILE A 413 -36.07 -42.35 -2.89
C ILE A 413 -37.27 -41.49 -3.34
N THR A 414 -38.44 -42.11 -3.48
CA THR A 414 -39.71 -41.37 -3.63
C THR A 414 -40.19 -40.89 -2.26
N LEU A 415 -40.25 -39.58 -2.06
CA LEU A 415 -40.71 -38.96 -0.82
C LEU A 415 -41.89 -38.02 -1.11
N GLN A 416 -42.96 -38.12 -0.32
CA GLN A 416 -44.16 -37.30 -0.39
C GLN A 416 -44.55 -36.75 0.99
N VAL A 417 -45.45 -35.78 1.04
CA VAL A 417 -45.93 -35.16 2.30
C VAL A 417 -47.39 -35.55 2.57
N ARG A 418 -47.63 -36.16 3.73
CA ARG A 418 -48.96 -36.58 4.19
C ARG A 418 -49.67 -35.52 5.04
N SER A 419 -48.94 -34.81 5.89
CA SER A 419 -49.47 -33.65 6.63
C SER A 419 -48.51 -32.47 6.58
N GLY A 420 -49.01 -31.28 6.30
CA GLY A 420 -48.25 -30.03 6.32
C GLY A 420 -48.76 -29.08 7.41
N TYR A 421 -49.11 -27.85 7.01
CA TYR A 421 -49.77 -26.88 7.87
C TYR A 421 -51.12 -27.40 8.37
N ARG A 422 -51.39 -27.19 9.67
CA ARG A 422 -52.65 -27.56 10.34
C ARG A 422 -53.11 -26.40 11.21
N SER A 423 -54.31 -25.87 10.97
CA SER A 423 -54.84 -24.73 11.74
C SER A 423 -55.07 -25.09 13.22
N TYR A 424 -55.18 -24.09 14.09
CA TYR A 424 -55.58 -24.29 15.49
C TYR A 424 -56.88 -25.10 15.62
N ALA A 425 -57.92 -24.73 14.86
CA ALA A 425 -59.22 -25.40 14.90
C ALA A 425 -59.14 -26.85 14.42
N THR A 426 -58.36 -27.11 13.36
CA THR A 426 -58.11 -28.47 12.88
C THR A 426 -57.35 -29.31 13.91
N GLN A 427 -56.38 -28.72 14.62
CA GLN A 427 -55.65 -29.41 15.69
C GLN A 427 -56.54 -29.68 16.91
N ASP A 428 -57.47 -28.78 17.26
CA ASP A 428 -58.43 -28.97 18.34
C ASP A 428 -59.38 -30.15 18.06
N SER A 429 -60.07 -30.15 16.92
CA SER A 429 -60.93 -31.26 16.51
C SER A 429 -60.19 -32.60 16.41
N LEU A 430 -58.93 -32.57 15.93
CA LEU A 430 -58.06 -33.75 15.85
C LEU A 430 -57.69 -34.30 17.24
N PHE A 431 -57.25 -33.41 18.14
CA PHE A 431 -56.87 -33.79 19.50
C PHE A 431 -58.07 -34.33 20.28
N ASN A 432 -59.22 -33.63 20.23
CA ASN A 432 -60.44 -34.04 20.92
C ASN A 432 -60.98 -35.39 20.38
N ARG A 433 -60.77 -35.71 19.09
CA ARG A 433 -61.04 -37.06 18.56
C ARG A 433 -60.14 -38.12 19.18
N TYR A 434 -58.83 -37.88 19.28
CA TYR A 434 -57.91 -38.84 19.91
C TYR A 434 -58.17 -39.03 21.40
N VAL A 435 -58.54 -37.97 22.13
CA VAL A 435 -58.97 -38.06 23.54
C VAL A 435 -60.17 -38.99 23.69
N ARG A 436 -61.16 -38.93 22.79
CA ARG A 436 -62.31 -39.87 22.79
C ARG A 436 -61.94 -41.32 22.43
N GLN A 437 -60.91 -41.52 21.62
CA GLN A 437 -60.50 -42.86 21.15
C GLN A 437 -59.54 -43.60 22.11
N SER A 438 -58.70 -42.87 22.84
CA SER A 438 -57.58 -43.45 23.61
C SER A 438 -57.41 -42.86 25.02
N GLY A 439 -58.24 -41.90 25.41
CA GLY A 439 -58.07 -41.13 26.63
C GLY A 439 -57.00 -40.04 26.51
N ARG A 440 -57.08 -39.04 27.39
CA ARG A 440 -56.23 -37.84 27.32
C ARG A 440 -54.74 -38.14 27.52
N ALA A 441 -54.41 -39.01 28.47
CA ALA A 441 -53.02 -39.34 28.79
C ALA A 441 -52.28 -39.98 27.60
N ALA A 442 -52.94 -40.92 26.90
CA ALA A 442 -52.38 -41.56 25.71
C ALA A 442 -52.28 -40.57 24.55
N ALA A 443 -53.35 -39.81 24.25
CA ALA A 443 -53.37 -38.82 23.19
C ALA A 443 -52.25 -37.78 23.32
N GLU A 444 -51.90 -37.36 24.54
CA GLU A 444 -50.82 -36.40 24.81
C GLU A 444 -49.40 -36.96 24.63
N THR A 445 -49.22 -38.24 24.26
CA THR A 445 -47.91 -38.84 23.92
C THR A 445 -47.54 -38.76 22.44
N TYR A 446 -48.54 -38.64 21.56
CA TYR A 446 -48.39 -38.62 20.08
C TYR A 446 -49.18 -37.49 19.40
N SER A 447 -49.93 -36.68 20.16
CA SER A 447 -50.68 -35.56 19.61
C SER A 447 -50.58 -34.32 20.49
N ALA A 448 -50.37 -33.18 19.83
CA ALA A 448 -50.30 -31.90 20.50
C ALA A 448 -51.70 -31.36 20.87
N ARG A 449 -51.83 -30.79 22.07
CA ARG A 449 -52.91 -29.84 22.37
C ARG A 449 -52.91 -28.70 21.33
N PRO A 450 -54.08 -28.12 20.97
CA PRO A 450 -54.15 -27.01 20.04
C PRO A 450 -53.35 -25.80 20.56
N GLY A 451 -52.65 -25.09 19.65
CA GLY A 451 -51.67 -24.06 20.01
C GLY A 451 -50.28 -24.57 20.42
N TYR A 452 -50.09 -25.89 20.60
CA TYR A 452 -48.80 -26.52 20.94
C TYR A 452 -48.27 -27.45 19.82
N SER A 453 -48.86 -27.39 18.62
CA SER A 453 -48.52 -28.23 17.47
C SER A 453 -47.54 -27.52 16.53
N GLU A 454 -46.42 -28.15 16.19
CA GLU A 454 -45.49 -27.58 15.21
C GLU A 454 -46.11 -27.47 13.81
N HIS A 455 -47.12 -28.28 13.46
CA HIS A 455 -47.85 -28.14 12.20
C HIS A 455 -48.52 -26.77 12.04
N GLN A 456 -48.96 -26.15 13.14
CA GLN A 456 -49.58 -24.82 13.11
C GLN A 456 -48.57 -23.72 12.74
N THR A 457 -47.27 -23.96 12.89
CA THR A 457 -46.24 -23.03 12.37
C THR A 457 -46.15 -23.04 10.84
N GLY A 458 -46.67 -24.06 10.16
CA GLY A 458 -46.43 -24.30 8.73
C GLY A 458 -44.98 -24.64 8.37
N LEU A 459 -44.16 -25.00 9.36
CA LEU A 459 -42.75 -25.40 9.21
C LEU A 459 -42.52 -26.90 9.42
N ALA A 460 -43.49 -27.62 9.99
CA ALA A 460 -43.45 -29.06 10.17
C ALA A 460 -44.17 -29.78 9.01
N ALA A 461 -43.67 -30.97 8.68
CA ALA A 461 -44.29 -31.87 7.72
C ALA A 461 -44.12 -33.33 8.15
N ASP A 462 -45.17 -34.12 7.95
CA ASP A 462 -45.12 -35.57 8.05
C ASP A 462 -44.80 -36.14 6.66
N VAL A 463 -43.58 -36.65 6.48
CA VAL A 463 -43.11 -37.24 5.21
C VAL A 463 -43.26 -38.75 5.19
N TYR A 464 -43.55 -39.31 4.01
CA TYR A 464 -43.70 -40.75 3.81
C TYR A 464 -43.18 -41.19 2.44
N SER A 465 -43.02 -42.51 2.26
CA SER A 465 -42.71 -43.13 0.97
C SER A 465 -43.93 -43.92 0.47
N PRO A 466 -44.55 -43.54 -0.65
CA PRO A 466 -45.65 -44.29 -1.24
C PRO A 466 -45.28 -45.75 -1.50
N GLY A 467 -46.24 -46.66 -1.34
CA GLY A 467 -46.05 -48.11 -1.58
C GLY A 467 -45.27 -48.87 -0.50
N TYR A 468 -44.76 -48.21 0.54
CA TYR A 468 -44.02 -48.89 1.62
C TYR A 468 -44.92 -49.54 2.70
N GLY A 469 -46.22 -49.26 2.71
CA GLY A 469 -47.18 -49.82 3.68
C GLY A 469 -47.11 -49.23 5.11
N CYS A 470 -45.97 -48.67 5.53
CA CYS A 470 -45.82 -47.96 6.80
C CYS A 470 -45.53 -46.47 6.59
N GLU A 471 -46.58 -45.64 6.59
CA GLU A 471 -46.45 -44.21 6.27
C GLU A 471 -46.10 -43.35 7.49
N LEU A 472 -46.95 -43.34 8.53
CA LEU A 472 -46.78 -42.56 9.77
C LEU A 472 -46.62 -43.48 10.98
N GLY A 473 -45.71 -44.46 10.85
CA GLY A 473 -45.40 -45.43 11.90
C GLY A 473 -43.89 -45.53 12.13
N ARG A 474 -43.48 -46.11 13.26
CA ARG A 474 -42.05 -46.24 13.63
C ARG A 474 -41.23 -46.97 12.56
N CYS A 475 -41.84 -47.97 11.90
CA CYS A 475 -41.28 -48.70 10.77
C CYS A 475 -40.89 -47.83 9.56
N PHE A 476 -41.40 -46.60 9.42
CA PHE A 476 -40.90 -45.67 8.40
C PHE A 476 -39.40 -45.38 8.61
N GLY A 477 -38.93 -45.33 9.85
CA GLY A 477 -37.52 -45.15 10.20
C GLY A 477 -36.61 -46.28 9.72
N ASP A 478 -37.15 -47.49 9.54
CA ASP A 478 -36.42 -48.65 9.03
C ASP A 478 -36.37 -48.71 7.51
N SER A 479 -37.27 -48.00 6.83
CA SER A 479 -37.30 -47.89 5.38
C SER A 479 -36.06 -47.21 4.79
N LYS A 480 -35.79 -47.45 3.50
CA LYS A 480 -34.77 -46.71 2.75
C LYS A 480 -35.02 -45.19 2.81
N ALA A 481 -36.28 -44.76 2.77
CA ALA A 481 -36.68 -43.36 2.81
C ALA A 481 -36.44 -42.70 4.18
N GLY A 482 -36.86 -43.33 5.28
CA GLY A 482 -36.65 -42.80 6.64
C GLY A 482 -35.17 -42.72 7.01
N LYS A 483 -34.38 -43.76 6.67
CA LYS A 483 -32.91 -43.74 6.79
C LYS A 483 -32.28 -42.60 5.97
N TRP A 484 -32.77 -42.38 4.75
CA TRP A 484 -32.32 -41.25 3.92
C TRP A 484 -32.68 -39.90 4.54
N VAL A 485 -33.91 -39.72 5.04
CA VAL A 485 -34.37 -38.49 5.69
C VAL A 485 -33.52 -38.18 6.93
N ALA A 486 -33.35 -39.14 7.84
CA ALA A 486 -32.52 -38.98 9.03
C ALA A 486 -31.06 -38.57 8.71
N LYS A 487 -30.48 -39.13 7.63
CA LYS A 487 -29.10 -38.83 7.19
C LYS A 487 -28.96 -37.50 6.46
N ASN A 488 -30.00 -37.02 5.75
CA ASN A 488 -29.86 -35.95 4.76
C ASN A 488 -30.72 -34.70 5.02
N SER A 489 -31.79 -34.76 5.82
CA SER A 489 -32.76 -33.67 5.97
C SER A 489 -32.12 -32.34 6.37
N TRP A 490 -31.06 -32.40 7.20
CA TRP A 490 -30.36 -31.23 7.71
C TRP A 490 -29.72 -30.38 6.61
N LYS A 491 -29.29 -30.99 5.49
CA LYS A 491 -28.72 -30.31 4.32
C LYS A 491 -29.71 -29.32 3.70
N TYR A 492 -31.00 -29.57 3.89
CA TYR A 492 -32.11 -28.78 3.37
C TYR A 492 -32.73 -27.85 4.43
N GLY A 493 -32.27 -27.92 5.68
CA GLY A 493 -32.80 -27.11 6.80
C GLY A 493 -33.87 -27.82 7.63
N TYR A 494 -34.05 -29.12 7.45
CA TYR A 494 -35.00 -29.95 8.19
C TYR A 494 -34.29 -30.82 9.24
N ILE A 495 -34.92 -31.00 10.40
CA ILE A 495 -34.52 -32.00 11.41
C ILE A 495 -35.62 -33.04 11.57
N VAL A 496 -35.27 -34.29 11.87
CA VAL A 496 -36.23 -35.26 12.44
C VAL A 496 -36.53 -34.78 13.86
N ARG A 497 -37.75 -34.32 14.11
CA ARG A 497 -38.07 -33.50 15.29
C ARG A 497 -38.11 -34.27 16.60
N TYR A 498 -38.56 -35.53 16.52
CA TYR A 498 -38.77 -36.43 17.64
C TYR A 498 -38.00 -37.74 17.42
N PRO A 499 -36.67 -37.72 17.63
CA PRO A 499 -35.82 -38.90 17.45
C PRO A 499 -36.01 -39.95 18.56
N SER A 500 -35.56 -41.17 18.29
CA SER A 500 -35.67 -42.28 19.24
C SER A 500 -34.90 -42.00 20.54
N GLY A 501 -35.43 -42.50 21.67
CA GLY A 501 -34.84 -42.33 22.99
C GLY A 501 -34.92 -40.91 23.59
N LYS A 502 -35.58 -39.95 22.94
CA LYS A 502 -35.62 -38.53 23.37
C LYS A 502 -36.98 -38.02 23.88
N THR A 503 -37.94 -38.92 24.11
CA THR A 503 -39.28 -38.60 24.67
C THR A 503 -39.23 -37.83 25.98
N SER A 504 -38.26 -38.11 26.85
CA SER A 504 -38.05 -37.36 28.12
C SER A 504 -37.68 -35.89 27.92
N ILE A 505 -37.19 -35.52 26.72
CA ILE A 505 -36.81 -34.15 26.35
C ILE A 505 -37.90 -33.48 25.51
N THR A 506 -38.43 -34.16 24.50
CA THR A 506 -39.40 -33.59 23.55
C THR A 506 -40.86 -33.71 24.00
N GLY A 507 -41.17 -34.70 24.84
CA GLY A 507 -42.52 -35.11 25.21
C GLY A 507 -43.24 -36.00 24.19
N TYR A 508 -42.65 -36.29 23.04
CA TYR A 508 -43.26 -37.12 22.00
C TYR A 508 -42.52 -38.43 21.81
N ILE A 509 -43.24 -39.47 21.39
CA ILE A 509 -42.67 -40.75 20.98
C ILE A 509 -41.73 -40.58 19.77
N TYR A 510 -41.04 -41.66 19.38
CA TYR A 510 -40.24 -41.65 18.15
C TYR A 510 -41.13 -41.48 16.90
N GLU A 511 -40.92 -40.39 16.16
CA GLU A 511 -41.65 -40.06 14.94
C GLU A 511 -40.67 -39.83 13.76
N PRO A 512 -40.15 -40.88 13.11
CA PRO A 512 -39.20 -40.74 12.00
C PRO A 512 -39.76 -40.01 10.78
N TRP A 513 -41.08 -39.93 10.65
CA TRP A 513 -41.77 -39.20 9.58
C TRP A 513 -41.85 -37.69 9.83
N HIS A 514 -41.76 -37.24 11.09
CA HIS A 514 -42.03 -35.84 11.43
C HIS A 514 -40.78 -34.98 11.31
N VAL A 515 -40.73 -34.18 10.24
CA VAL A 515 -39.61 -33.26 9.97
C VAL A 515 -40.00 -31.80 10.22
N ARG A 516 -39.13 -31.08 10.93
CA ARG A 516 -39.30 -29.66 11.26
C ARG A 516 -38.28 -28.81 10.53
N TYR A 517 -38.73 -27.80 9.79
CA TYR A 517 -37.86 -26.79 9.20
C TYR A 517 -37.37 -25.80 10.26
N VAL A 518 -36.05 -25.70 10.39
CA VAL A 518 -35.36 -24.76 11.31
C VAL A 518 -34.38 -23.85 10.55
N GLY A 519 -34.28 -23.97 9.22
CA GLY A 519 -33.30 -23.27 8.40
C GLY A 519 -31.98 -24.04 8.26
N LYS A 520 -31.31 -23.91 7.09
CA LYS A 520 -30.09 -24.67 6.75
C LYS A 520 -28.96 -24.48 7.77
N ASP A 521 -28.71 -23.24 8.17
CA ASP A 521 -27.70 -22.89 9.17
C ASP A 521 -27.89 -23.63 10.50
N VAL A 522 -29.12 -23.61 11.04
CA VAL A 522 -29.43 -24.22 12.33
C VAL A 522 -29.44 -25.73 12.24
N ALA A 523 -30.02 -26.31 11.19
CA ALA A 523 -30.00 -27.77 11.01
C ALA A 523 -28.57 -28.31 10.82
N LYS A 524 -27.70 -27.54 10.14
CA LYS A 524 -26.26 -27.84 10.02
C LYS A 524 -25.53 -27.67 11.35
N ASP A 525 -25.76 -26.58 12.09
CA ASP A 525 -25.17 -26.40 13.42
C ASP A 525 -25.62 -27.52 14.40
N MET A 526 -26.86 -28.01 14.29
CA MET A 526 -27.35 -29.17 15.05
C MET A 526 -26.61 -30.45 14.67
N HIS A 527 -26.56 -30.77 13.37
CA HIS A 527 -25.86 -31.94 12.84
C HIS A 527 -24.37 -31.97 13.25
N ASP A 528 -23.63 -30.90 12.92
CA ASP A 528 -22.19 -30.80 13.19
C ASP A 528 -21.87 -30.70 14.68
N GLY A 529 -22.84 -30.28 15.50
CA GLY A 529 -22.73 -30.21 16.96
C GLY A 529 -23.16 -31.48 17.69
N GLY A 530 -23.70 -32.49 16.99
CA GLY A 530 -24.20 -33.73 17.58
C GLY A 530 -25.49 -33.56 18.40
N TYR A 531 -26.28 -32.51 18.16
CA TYR A 531 -27.52 -32.25 18.89
C TYR A 531 -28.66 -33.12 18.38
N SER A 532 -29.22 -33.98 19.24
CA SER A 532 -30.34 -34.85 18.87
C SER A 532 -31.67 -34.08 18.79
N THR A 533 -31.93 -33.18 19.73
CA THR A 533 -33.21 -32.42 19.82
C THR A 533 -33.01 -30.92 19.61
N TYR A 534 -34.11 -30.25 19.23
CA TYR A 534 -34.08 -28.80 19.07
C TYR A 534 -33.95 -28.08 20.41
N GLU A 535 -34.56 -28.63 21.47
CA GLU A 535 -34.44 -28.18 22.84
C GLU A 535 -32.98 -28.12 23.33
N GLU A 536 -32.22 -29.22 23.15
CA GLU A 536 -30.79 -29.30 23.52
C GLU A 536 -29.95 -28.26 22.76
N TYR A 537 -30.20 -28.10 21.45
CA TYR A 537 -29.51 -27.12 20.61
C TYR A 537 -29.79 -25.66 21.03
N LEU A 538 -31.04 -25.35 21.34
CA LEU A 538 -31.43 -24.03 21.84
C LEU A 538 -30.97 -23.79 23.29
N GLY A 539 -30.60 -24.85 24.01
CA GLY A 539 -30.30 -24.78 25.45
C GLY A 539 -31.55 -24.52 26.30
N LYS A 540 -32.70 -25.03 25.86
CA LYS A 540 -34.01 -24.89 26.53
C LYS A 540 -34.26 -26.11 27.43
N LYS A 541 -35.11 -25.95 28.44
CA LYS A 541 -35.53 -27.07 29.31
C LYS A 541 -36.32 -28.11 28.51
N ALA A 542 -36.25 -29.37 28.96
CA ALA A 542 -37.10 -30.46 28.49
C ALA A 542 -38.60 -30.14 28.67
N ALA A 543 -39.43 -30.69 27.79
CA ALA A 543 -40.89 -30.51 27.78
C ALA A 543 -41.65 -31.87 27.71
N PRO A 544 -41.42 -32.81 28.65
CA PRO A 544 -42.04 -34.13 28.61
C PRO A 544 -43.58 -34.09 28.77
N ASN A 545 -44.07 -33.11 29.52
CA ASN A 545 -45.48 -32.88 29.86
C ASN A 545 -45.88 -31.42 29.61
N TYR A 546 -47.18 -31.15 29.65
CA TYR A 546 -47.76 -29.80 29.64
C TYR A 546 -47.53 -29.09 30.97
#